data_AF-A0A817PMX7-F1
#
_entry.id   AF-A0A817PMX7-F1
#
_cell.length_a   1.000
_cell.length_b   1.000
_cell.length_c   1.000
_cell.angle_alpha   90.00
_cell.angle_beta   90.00
_cell.angle_gamma   90.00
#
_symmetry.space_group_name_H-M   'P 1'
#
loop_
_entity.id
_entity.type
_entity.pdbx_description
1 polymer ?
#
loop_
_entity_poly.entity_id
_entity_poly.type
_entity_poly.pdbx_seq_one_letter_code
_entity_poly.pdbx_strand_id
1 'polypeptide(L)'
;MLCLLLPALFAFATQLNTSQLNKPFAWRPALLLYRSTCLIIIQIIFAGINVYGWSSSGVNHVLIFEIDPRHHLTYQRILEIGTSLLVLWFLSFIGFILASYFDRYPFIQPLIFVALLILFVINPIPIFYHEARYWFLRKLARVFSSPFHPVGFTDFWLGDQLTSLELVFYDLESFFCFYGSNRPWWSTDLTSPVSYQGIFCTGWSEFLLQTVLLMLPSWFRFAQCVRRYRDTKHAFPHLTNAGKYATGFFVVITNSLRRATTATYADKKTSNPFLYLWILAAIIGSSYKLTWDLKMDWGFFDKKAGKNKYLREQLVYSSKTYYYAAIVENILFRFAWTINIFIYFDNHSAEYADLIGFCFGIVEIFRRFIWNFFRLENEHLNNCGQFRAVRDISISPMSTGIDYHFIDYKLRKQPGIRGRNRIMPRETIVEEDNTSMTDISTRDEMDNDIKPFVEDLIPIHDTRILNNVDEINKQVQDIQSADLRSLVHQDGSNSPNKVVEV
;
A
#
# COMPACT_ATOMS: atom_id res chain seq x y z
N MET A 1 -5.21 -19.66 17.98
CA MET A 1 -5.74 -18.28 18.14
C MET A 1 -7.26 -18.19 18.09
N LEU A 2 -7.95 -18.66 17.03
CA LEU A 2 -9.43 -18.62 16.95
C LEU A 2 -10.13 -19.18 18.21
N CYS A 3 -9.54 -20.20 18.84
CA CYS A 3 -10.00 -20.80 20.10
C CYS A 3 -9.93 -19.89 21.34
N LEU A 4 -9.34 -18.69 21.26
CA LEU A 4 -9.37 -17.65 22.30
C LEU A 4 -10.32 -16.50 21.93
N LEU A 5 -10.47 -16.25 20.64
CA LEU A 5 -11.43 -15.30 20.06
C LEU A 5 -12.88 -15.68 20.40
N LEU A 6 -13.21 -16.97 20.28
CA LEU A 6 -14.53 -17.51 20.63
C LEU A 6 -14.88 -17.34 22.12
N PRO A 7 -14.04 -17.77 23.09
CA PRO A 7 -14.25 -17.47 24.51
C PRO A 7 -14.33 -15.98 24.83
N ALA A 8 -13.54 -15.11 24.19
CA ALA A 8 -13.59 -13.67 24.43
C ALA A 8 -14.91 -13.05 23.91
N LEU A 9 -15.36 -13.42 22.70
CA LEU A 9 -16.65 -13.01 22.16
C LEU A 9 -17.83 -13.59 22.95
N PHE A 10 -17.74 -14.84 23.42
CA PHE A 10 -18.75 -15.48 24.24
C PHE A 10 -18.82 -14.87 25.65
N ALA A 11 -17.68 -14.57 26.28
CA ALA A 11 -17.63 -13.86 27.57
C ALA A 11 -18.16 -12.43 27.44
N PHE A 12 -17.84 -11.72 26.35
CA PHE A 12 -18.39 -10.40 26.04
C PHE A 12 -19.92 -10.45 25.80
N ALA A 13 -20.41 -11.45 25.05
CA ALA A 13 -21.85 -11.63 24.81
C ALA A 13 -22.63 -12.04 26.07
N THR A 14 -22.08 -12.94 26.90
CA THR A 14 -22.68 -13.31 28.19
C THR A 14 -22.59 -12.19 29.22
N GLN A 15 -21.51 -11.41 29.25
CA GLN A 15 -21.46 -10.17 30.03
C GLN A 15 -22.49 -9.16 29.55
N LEU A 16 -22.61 -8.86 28.24
CA LEU A 16 -23.67 -7.98 27.73
C LEU A 16 -25.07 -8.44 28.21
N ASN A 17 -25.39 -9.72 28.05
CA ASN A 17 -26.67 -10.30 28.47
C ASN A 17 -26.90 -10.23 29.99
N THR A 18 -25.88 -10.51 30.80
CA THR A 18 -25.98 -10.48 32.28
C THR A 18 -25.94 -9.05 32.84
N SER A 19 -25.29 -8.13 32.11
CA SER A 19 -25.11 -6.74 32.51
C SER A 19 -26.42 -5.94 32.48
N GLN A 20 -27.38 -6.35 31.66
CA GLN A 20 -28.76 -5.87 31.65
C GLN A 20 -29.49 -6.06 33.00
N LEU A 21 -29.03 -6.98 33.86
CA LEU A 21 -29.74 -7.38 35.08
C LEU A 21 -29.27 -6.70 36.37
N ASN A 22 -27.99 -6.26 36.48
CA ASN A 22 -27.46 -5.70 37.75
C ASN A 22 -26.30 -4.67 37.64
N LYS A 23 -25.43 -4.74 36.62
CA LYS A 23 -24.34 -3.78 36.37
C LYS A 23 -24.07 -3.72 34.86
N PRO A 24 -24.41 -2.63 34.13
CA PRO A 24 -24.22 -2.54 32.69
C PRO A 24 -22.73 -2.50 32.33
N PHE A 25 -22.33 -3.27 31.31
CA PHE A 25 -20.95 -3.31 30.85
C PHE A 25 -20.66 -2.07 29.99
N ALA A 26 -19.61 -1.32 30.31
CA ALA A 26 -19.25 -0.06 29.66
C ALA A 26 -18.59 -0.28 28.27
N TRP A 27 -19.34 -0.92 27.36
CA TRP A 27 -18.88 -1.30 26.02
C TRP A 27 -18.48 -0.11 25.16
N ARG A 28 -19.16 1.03 25.32
CA ARG A 28 -18.95 2.20 24.45
C ARG A 28 -17.60 2.91 24.71
N PRO A 29 -17.22 3.28 25.95
CA PRO A 29 -15.85 3.71 26.25
C PRO A 29 -14.79 2.68 25.84
N ALA A 30 -15.04 1.38 26.10
CA ALA A 30 -14.10 0.32 25.74
C ALA A 30 -13.85 0.25 24.22
N LEU A 31 -14.93 0.29 23.42
CA LEU A 31 -14.88 0.31 21.96
C LEU A 31 -14.07 1.51 21.45
N LEU A 32 -14.29 2.71 21.99
CA LEU A 32 -13.56 3.91 21.57
C LEU A 32 -12.06 3.80 21.83
N LEU A 33 -11.68 3.30 23.01
CA LEU A 33 -10.28 3.14 23.42
C LEU A 33 -9.55 2.01 22.67
N TYR A 34 -10.27 0.98 22.22
CA TYR A 34 -9.69 -0.17 21.51
C TYR A 34 -9.84 -0.15 19.98
N ARG A 35 -10.83 0.55 19.40
CA ARG A 35 -11.11 0.50 17.95
C ARG A 35 -9.93 1.02 17.13
N SER A 36 -9.37 2.16 17.51
CA SER A 36 -8.29 2.79 16.73
C SER A 36 -6.98 2.00 16.74
N THR A 37 -6.63 1.35 17.85
CA THR A 37 -5.46 0.45 17.86
C THR A 37 -5.71 -0.83 17.06
N CYS A 38 -6.94 -1.36 17.07
CA CYS A 38 -7.34 -2.48 16.22
C CYS A 38 -7.19 -2.15 14.72
N LEU A 39 -7.69 -0.98 14.30
CA LEU A 39 -7.60 -0.50 12.92
C LEU A 39 -6.14 -0.38 12.43
N ILE A 40 -5.24 0.18 13.25
CA ILE A 40 -3.81 0.24 12.93
C ILE A 40 -3.22 -1.16 12.70
N ILE A 41 -3.56 -2.13 13.56
CA ILE A 41 -3.06 -3.50 13.49
C ILE A 41 -3.58 -4.23 12.23
N ILE A 42 -4.87 -4.07 11.90
CA ILE A 42 -5.45 -4.58 10.66
C ILE A 42 -4.73 -3.98 9.44
N GLN A 43 -4.47 -2.68 9.44
CA GLN A 43 -3.76 -1.99 8.36
C GLN A 43 -2.30 -2.50 8.20
N ILE A 44 -1.62 -2.88 9.28
CA ILE A 44 -0.28 -3.51 9.24
C ILE A 44 -0.34 -4.92 8.63
N ILE A 45 -1.30 -5.75 9.05
CA ILE A 45 -1.49 -7.09 8.48
C ILE A 45 -1.81 -6.99 6.98
N PHE A 46 -2.70 -6.08 6.58
CA PHE A 46 -3.03 -5.81 5.18
C PHE A 46 -1.86 -5.23 4.37
N ALA A 47 -0.92 -4.51 5.00
CA ALA A 47 0.33 -4.12 4.36
C ALA A 47 1.24 -5.35 4.11
N GLY A 48 1.31 -6.29 5.06
CA GLY A 48 2.03 -7.56 4.88
C GLY A 48 1.47 -8.41 3.74
N ILE A 49 0.14 -8.52 3.62
CA ILE A 49 -0.53 -9.22 2.51
C ILE A 49 -0.28 -8.49 1.16
N ASN A 50 -0.25 -7.15 1.15
CA ASN A 50 0.13 -6.39 -0.05
C ASN A 50 1.56 -6.71 -0.50
N VAL A 51 2.54 -6.68 0.41
CA VAL A 51 3.95 -7.01 0.11
C VAL A 51 4.09 -8.45 -0.40
N TYR A 52 3.33 -9.40 0.15
CA TYR A 52 3.26 -10.76 -0.38
C TYR A 52 2.75 -10.79 -1.84
N GLY A 53 1.58 -10.19 -2.10
CA GLY A 53 0.96 -10.24 -3.44
C GLY A 53 1.74 -9.47 -4.51
N TRP A 54 2.37 -8.34 -4.14
CA TRP A 54 3.31 -7.65 -5.02
C TRP A 54 4.51 -8.54 -5.38
N SER A 55 5.10 -9.21 -4.38
CA SER A 55 6.23 -10.12 -4.58
C SER A 55 5.87 -11.30 -5.48
N SER A 56 4.72 -11.95 -5.24
CA SER A 56 4.26 -13.11 -6.03
C SER A 56 3.84 -12.74 -7.46
N SER A 57 3.48 -11.48 -7.71
CA SER A 57 3.11 -10.97 -9.04
C SER A 57 4.25 -10.25 -9.77
N GLY A 58 5.49 -10.31 -9.27
CA GLY A 58 6.66 -9.66 -9.89
C GLY A 58 6.69 -8.13 -9.80
N VAL A 59 5.80 -7.51 -9.02
CA VAL A 59 5.74 -6.05 -8.85
C VAL A 59 6.89 -5.61 -7.94
N ASN A 60 7.89 -4.93 -8.52
CA ASN A 60 9.10 -4.47 -7.83
C ASN A 60 8.81 -3.28 -6.88
N HIS A 61 8.17 -3.60 -5.76
CA HIS A 61 7.82 -2.67 -4.69
C HIS A 61 9.06 -2.12 -3.94
N VAL A 62 10.16 -2.88 -3.87
CA VAL A 62 11.42 -2.45 -3.23
C VAL A 62 11.99 -1.21 -3.93
N LEU A 63 12.08 -1.25 -5.27
CA LEU A 63 12.48 -0.11 -6.09
C LEU A 63 11.49 1.06 -5.97
N ILE A 64 10.19 0.79 -6.06
CA ILE A 64 9.12 1.83 -6.02
C ILE A 64 9.10 2.61 -4.69
N PHE A 65 9.42 1.94 -3.58
CA PHE A 65 9.47 2.58 -2.25
C PHE A 65 10.86 3.12 -1.86
N GLU A 66 11.86 3.00 -2.74
CA GLU A 66 13.25 3.43 -2.49
C GLU A 66 13.85 2.76 -1.23
N ILE A 67 13.67 1.43 -1.10
CA ILE A 67 14.14 0.63 0.05
C ILE A 67 15.43 -0.12 -0.32
N ASP A 68 16.36 -0.26 0.62
CA ASP A 68 17.57 -1.09 0.45
C ASP A 68 17.18 -2.57 0.22
N PRO A 69 17.53 -3.19 -0.93
CA PRO A 69 17.24 -4.59 -1.22
C PRO A 69 17.98 -5.58 -0.30
N ARG A 70 19.00 -5.14 0.45
CA ARG A 70 19.73 -5.98 1.42
C ARG A 70 19.12 -5.94 2.82
N HIS A 71 18.41 -4.86 3.18
CA HIS A 71 17.97 -4.58 4.56
C HIS A 71 16.49 -4.17 4.66
N HIS A 72 15.61 -4.83 3.91
CA HIS A 72 14.16 -4.64 4.01
C HIS A 72 13.47 -5.71 4.88
N LEU A 73 12.24 -5.41 5.33
CA LEU A 73 11.35 -6.42 5.89
C LEU A 73 10.77 -7.28 4.77
N THR A 74 10.74 -8.60 4.98
CA THR A 74 9.97 -9.52 4.14
C THR A 74 8.49 -9.47 4.53
N TYR A 75 7.59 -9.87 3.63
CA TYR A 75 6.15 -9.97 3.92
C TYR A 75 5.87 -10.80 5.18
N GLN A 76 6.62 -11.89 5.39
CA GLN A 76 6.54 -12.76 6.56
C GLN A 76 6.79 -11.98 7.87
N ARG A 77 7.84 -11.15 7.92
CA ARG A 77 8.17 -10.33 9.10
C ARG A 77 7.11 -9.24 9.37
N ILE A 78 6.52 -8.66 8.32
CA ILE A 78 5.44 -7.68 8.47
C ILE A 78 4.17 -8.35 9.03
N LEU A 79 3.84 -9.55 8.54
CA LEU A 79 2.73 -10.37 9.05
C LEU A 79 2.99 -10.86 10.48
N GLU A 80 4.21 -11.29 10.81
CA GLU A 80 4.64 -11.67 12.16
C GLU A 80 4.42 -10.51 13.15
N ILE A 81 4.88 -9.30 12.82
CA ILE A 81 4.66 -8.10 13.65
C ILE A 81 3.16 -7.84 13.80
N GLY A 82 2.41 -7.77 12.69
CA GLY A 82 0.98 -7.46 12.70
C GLY A 82 0.16 -8.47 13.52
N THR A 83 0.42 -9.77 13.33
CA THR A 83 -0.27 -10.84 14.09
C THR A 83 0.16 -10.88 15.56
N SER A 84 1.42 -10.59 15.88
CA SER A 84 1.88 -10.49 17.28
C SER A 84 1.25 -9.31 18.01
N LEU A 85 1.13 -8.15 17.37
CA LEU A 85 0.40 -7.01 17.92
C LEU A 85 -1.09 -7.33 18.09
N LEU A 86 -1.69 -8.11 17.18
CA LEU A 86 -3.08 -8.57 17.31
C LEU A 86 -3.27 -9.54 18.49
N VAL A 87 -2.32 -10.45 18.75
CA VAL A 87 -2.30 -11.30 19.96
C VAL A 87 -2.29 -10.42 21.21
N LEU A 88 -1.40 -9.44 21.28
CA LEU A 88 -1.28 -8.53 22.42
C LEU A 88 -2.52 -7.64 22.62
N TRP A 89 -3.18 -7.22 21.53
CA TRP A 89 -4.47 -6.51 21.58
C TRP A 89 -5.56 -7.40 22.21
N PHE A 90 -5.68 -8.66 21.78
CA PHE A 90 -6.65 -9.59 22.38
C PHE A 90 -6.33 -9.92 23.84
N LEU A 91 -5.05 -10.06 24.21
CA LEU A 91 -4.65 -10.26 25.61
C LEU A 91 -4.97 -9.03 26.48
N SER A 92 -4.79 -7.81 25.97
CA SER A 92 -5.22 -6.58 26.63
C SER A 92 -6.75 -6.54 26.80
N PHE A 93 -7.52 -6.87 25.75
CA PHE A 93 -8.99 -6.88 25.80
C PHE A 93 -9.57 -7.97 26.73
N ILE A 94 -8.93 -9.15 26.79
CA ILE A 94 -9.25 -10.17 27.81
C ILE A 94 -8.89 -9.65 29.21
N GLY A 95 -7.75 -8.97 29.35
CA GLY A 95 -7.36 -8.30 30.60
C GLY A 95 -8.33 -7.20 31.05
N PHE A 96 -8.98 -6.52 30.10
CA PHE A 96 -10.05 -5.54 30.34
C PHE A 96 -11.33 -6.22 30.87
N ILE A 97 -11.78 -7.28 30.18
CA ILE A 97 -12.93 -8.11 30.61
C ILE A 97 -12.70 -8.69 32.01
N LEU A 98 -11.52 -9.26 32.27
CA LEU A 98 -11.18 -9.83 33.58
C LEU A 98 -11.07 -8.78 34.68
N ALA A 99 -10.49 -7.61 34.40
CA ALA A 99 -10.47 -6.51 35.37
C ALA A 99 -11.89 -6.08 35.74
N SER A 100 -12.78 -5.91 34.75
CA SER A 100 -14.19 -5.59 34.98
C SER A 100 -14.98 -6.70 35.70
N TYR A 101 -14.57 -7.96 35.56
CA TYR A 101 -15.18 -9.09 36.28
C TYR A 101 -14.75 -9.15 37.76
N PHE A 102 -13.50 -8.81 38.06
CA PHE A 102 -12.95 -8.78 39.43
C PHE A 102 -13.12 -7.42 40.14
N ASP A 103 -14.08 -6.59 39.71
CA ASP A 103 -14.35 -5.23 40.22
C ASP A 103 -13.09 -4.34 40.32
N ARG A 104 -12.13 -4.52 39.41
CA ARG A 104 -10.94 -3.65 39.25
C ARG A 104 -11.15 -2.66 38.11
N TYR A 105 -10.52 -1.49 38.20
CA TYR A 105 -10.58 -0.47 37.13
C TYR A 105 -10.04 -1.04 35.79
N PRO A 106 -10.88 -1.20 34.75
CA PRO A 106 -10.50 -1.98 33.57
C PRO A 106 -9.78 -1.14 32.52
N PHE A 107 -10.04 0.17 32.46
CA PHE A 107 -9.52 1.07 31.42
C PHE A 107 -8.01 1.34 31.50
N ILE A 108 -7.31 0.85 32.53
CA ILE A 108 -5.84 0.84 32.53
C ILE A 108 -5.27 -0.07 31.42
N GLN A 109 -6.01 -1.09 30.98
CA GLN A 109 -5.58 -2.07 29.99
C GLN A 109 -5.37 -1.49 28.57
N PRO A 110 -6.30 -0.72 27.98
CA PRO A 110 -6.05 -0.03 26.71
C PRO A 110 -4.96 1.04 26.83
N LEU A 111 -4.83 1.73 27.97
CA LEU A 111 -3.74 2.68 28.21
C LEU A 111 -2.36 2.00 28.20
N ILE A 112 -2.22 0.87 28.91
CA ILE A 112 -1.01 0.03 28.88
C ILE A 112 -0.72 -0.43 27.45
N PHE A 113 -1.73 -0.85 26.69
CA PHE A 113 -1.54 -1.30 25.32
C PHE A 113 -1.06 -0.18 24.38
N VAL A 114 -1.62 1.03 24.49
CA VAL A 114 -1.14 2.20 23.73
C VAL A 114 0.29 2.58 24.13
N ALA A 115 0.62 2.54 25.43
CA ALA A 115 1.98 2.77 25.89
C ALA A 115 2.97 1.73 25.34
N LEU A 116 2.59 0.44 25.31
CA LEU A 116 3.39 -0.63 24.70
C LEU A 116 3.59 -0.44 23.19
N LEU A 117 2.57 0.01 22.44
CA LEU A 117 2.71 0.35 21.02
C LEU A 117 3.68 1.52 20.79
N ILE A 118 3.57 2.59 21.60
CA ILE A 118 4.45 3.75 21.52
C ILE A 118 5.90 3.32 21.83
N LEU A 119 6.12 2.64 22.95
CA LEU A 119 7.42 2.13 23.36
C LEU A 119 8.03 1.18 22.31
N PHE A 120 7.25 0.27 21.74
CA PHE A 120 7.69 -0.61 20.65
C PHE A 120 8.23 0.19 19.46
N VAL A 121 7.50 1.23 19.01
CA VAL A 121 7.92 2.02 17.84
C VAL A 121 9.14 2.91 18.15
N ILE A 122 9.20 3.58 19.31
CA ILE A 122 10.26 4.56 19.62
C ILE A 122 11.53 3.97 20.26
N ASN A 123 11.52 2.70 20.69
CA ASN A 123 12.62 2.07 21.43
C ASN A 123 13.98 2.12 20.67
N PRO A 124 15.02 2.80 21.20
CA PRO A 124 16.31 2.98 20.53
C PRO A 124 17.23 1.74 20.58
N ILE A 125 16.87 0.69 21.32
CA ILE A 125 17.68 -0.53 21.42
C ILE A 125 17.64 -1.27 20.07
N PRO A 126 18.76 -1.83 19.56
CA PRO A 126 18.85 -2.51 18.26
C PRO A 126 18.17 -3.89 18.20
N ILE A 127 17.04 -4.04 18.88
CA ILE A 127 16.14 -5.21 18.87
C ILE A 127 14.88 -4.92 18.03
N PHE A 128 14.08 -5.95 17.77
CA PHE A 128 12.77 -5.85 17.11
C PHE A 128 12.76 -4.94 15.86
N TYR A 129 13.63 -5.24 14.88
CA TYR A 129 13.64 -4.55 13.59
C TYR A 129 13.90 -3.02 13.64
N HIS A 130 14.87 -2.60 14.47
CA HIS A 130 15.30 -1.21 14.68
C HIS A 130 15.30 -0.32 13.41
N GLU A 131 16.02 -0.70 12.36
CA GLU A 131 16.12 0.10 11.12
C GLU A 131 14.75 0.37 10.47
N ALA A 132 13.87 -0.63 10.45
CA ALA A 132 12.53 -0.50 9.90
C ALA A 132 11.66 0.45 10.75
N ARG A 133 11.78 0.40 12.09
CA ARG A 133 11.10 1.30 13.02
C ARG A 133 11.57 2.75 12.85
N TYR A 134 12.88 2.99 12.77
CA TYR A 134 13.45 4.32 12.53
C TYR A 134 13.24 4.84 11.10
N TRP A 135 13.16 3.97 10.09
CA TRP A 135 12.73 4.34 8.74
C TRP A 135 11.25 4.78 8.74
N PHE A 136 10.37 4.00 9.39
CA PHE A 136 8.94 4.31 9.50
C PHE A 136 8.69 5.63 10.25
N LEU A 137 9.35 5.85 11.39
CA LEU A 137 9.30 7.12 12.11
C LEU A 137 9.79 8.30 11.27
N ARG A 138 10.91 8.17 10.55
CA ARG A 138 11.40 9.23 9.63
C ARG A 138 10.41 9.51 8.49
N LYS A 139 9.72 8.49 7.97
CA LYS A 139 8.68 8.65 6.95
C LYS A 139 7.41 9.31 7.51
N LEU A 140 6.90 8.88 8.67
CA LEU A 140 5.78 9.54 9.35
C LEU A 140 6.09 11.01 9.66
N ALA A 141 7.27 11.30 10.20
CA ALA A 141 7.70 12.66 10.50
C ALA A 141 7.65 13.56 9.25
N ARG A 142 8.15 13.09 8.09
CA ARG A 142 8.07 13.81 6.80
C ARG A 142 6.64 14.03 6.31
N VAL A 143 5.70 13.14 6.61
CA VAL A 143 4.27 13.34 6.31
C VAL A 143 3.69 14.45 7.20
N PHE A 144 3.93 14.38 8.51
CA PHE A 144 3.44 15.38 9.47
C PHE A 144 4.07 16.76 9.30
N SER A 145 5.36 16.85 8.93
CA SER A 145 6.07 18.11 8.61
C SER A 145 6.00 18.50 7.13
N SER A 146 5.07 17.94 6.36
CA SER A 146 4.74 18.50 5.04
C SER A 146 4.08 19.87 5.20
N PRO A 147 4.52 20.94 4.49
CA PRO A 147 5.22 20.92 3.20
C PRO A 147 6.74 21.20 3.26
N PHE A 148 7.41 21.05 4.41
CA PHE A 148 8.77 21.57 4.60
C PHE A 148 9.85 20.75 3.85
N HIS A 149 9.68 19.43 3.69
CA HIS A 149 10.64 18.55 2.98
C HIS A 149 10.19 18.19 1.56
N PRO A 150 11.09 17.75 0.65
CA PRO A 150 10.69 17.16 -0.63
C PRO A 150 9.87 15.88 -0.43
N VAL A 151 8.89 15.62 -1.30
CA VAL A 151 7.90 14.53 -1.12
C VAL A 151 8.10 13.44 -2.18
N GLY A 152 8.64 12.29 -1.74
CA GLY A 152 8.84 11.09 -2.58
C GLY A 152 7.57 10.27 -2.77
N PHE A 153 7.67 9.13 -3.48
CA PHE A 153 6.55 8.19 -3.65
C PHE A 153 6.09 7.62 -2.30
N THR A 154 7.03 7.15 -1.47
CA THR A 154 6.76 6.55 -0.16
C THR A 154 6.06 7.52 0.79
N ASP A 155 6.44 8.79 0.77
CA ASP A 155 5.83 9.83 1.61
C ASP A 155 4.38 10.11 1.16
N PHE A 156 4.15 10.10 -0.17
CA PHE A 156 2.82 10.21 -0.78
C PHE A 156 1.93 9.00 -0.43
N TRP A 157 2.47 7.78 -0.52
CA TRP A 157 1.72 6.54 -0.29
C TRP A 157 1.35 6.35 1.18
N LEU A 158 2.28 6.65 2.10
CA LEU A 158 2.05 6.58 3.54
C LEU A 158 0.96 7.54 3.97
N GLY A 159 0.97 8.77 3.45
CA GLY A 159 -0.10 9.73 3.71
C GLY A 159 -1.47 9.26 3.20
N ASP A 160 -1.53 8.53 2.08
CA ASP A 160 -2.81 7.95 1.61
C ASP A 160 -3.31 6.84 2.55
N GLN A 161 -2.42 6.07 3.19
CA GLN A 161 -2.84 5.14 4.25
C GLN A 161 -3.43 5.92 5.45
N LEU A 162 -2.84 7.06 5.83
CA LEU A 162 -3.38 7.91 6.90
C LEU A 162 -4.78 8.46 6.59
N THR A 163 -5.11 8.76 5.33
CA THR A 163 -6.50 9.16 4.96
C THR A 163 -7.53 8.03 5.14
N SER A 164 -7.07 6.78 5.20
CA SER A 164 -7.92 5.62 5.52
C SER A 164 -7.93 5.29 7.02
N LEU A 165 -7.14 6.03 7.81
CA LEU A 165 -7.11 6.02 9.28
C LEU A 165 -7.69 7.31 9.87
N GLU A 166 -8.56 8.04 9.14
CA GLU A 166 -9.20 9.29 9.61
C GLU A 166 -9.93 9.12 10.96
N LEU A 167 -10.48 7.93 11.26
CA LEU A 167 -11.07 7.61 12.57
C LEU A 167 -10.04 7.57 13.73
N VAL A 168 -8.78 7.22 13.46
CA VAL A 168 -7.71 7.25 14.47
C VAL A 168 -7.46 8.65 14.97
N PHE A 169 -7.49 9.65 14.08
CA PHE A 169 -7.32 11.05 14.46
C PHE A 169 -8.54 11.58 15.23
N TYR A 170 -9.75 11.14 14.86
CA TYR A 170 -10.98 11.43 15.62
C TYR A 170 -10.88 10.90 17.07
N ASP A 171 -10.47 9.64 17.25
CA ASP A 171 -10.40 8.99 18.57
C ASP A 171 -9.29 9.53 19.48
N LEU A 172 -8.28 10.25 18.93
CA LEU A 172 -7.29 10.95 19.77
C LEU A 172 -7.94 11.93 20.74
N GLU A 173 -9.01 12.61 20.30
CA GLU A 173 -9.79 13.51 21.16
C GLU A 173 -10.37 12.74 22.35
N SER A 174 -11.19 11.72 22.09
CA SER A 174 -11.78 10.89 23.14
C SER A 174 -10.73 10.24 24.06
N PHE A 175 -9.61 9.76 23.52
CA PHE A 175 -8.53 9.17 24.30
C PHE A 175 -7.91 10.19 25.28
N PHE A 176 -7.54 11.38 24.80
CA PHE A 176 -6.95 12.41 25.66
C PHE A 176 -7.97 13.07 26.59
N CYS A 177 -9.24 13.18 26.22
CA CYS A 177 -10.28 13.72 27.09
C CYS A 177 -10.64 12.71 28.21
N PHE A 178 -10.71 11.41 27.90
CA PHE A 178 -10.97 10.36 28.88
C PHE A 178 -9.88 10.30 29.96
N TYR A 179 -8.60 10.17 29.57
CA TYR A 179 -7.46 10.13 30.51
C TYR A 179 -6.92 11.52 30.94
N GLY A 180 -7.43 12.61 30.38
CA GLY A 180 -7.05 13.98 30.76
C GLY A 180 -8.05 14.65 31.70
N SER A 181 -9.29 14.14 31.78
CA SER A 181 -10.30 14.70 32.67
C SER A 181 -10.00 14.38 34.13
N ASN A 182 -10.22 15.35 35.02
CA ASN A 182 -9.93 15.24 36.46
C ASN A 182 -11.05 14.47 37.21
N ARG A 183 -11.54 13.38 36.61
CA ARG A 183 -12.60 12.49 37.11
C ARG A 183 -11.99 11.37 37.96
N PRO A 184 -12.75 10.70 38.85
CA PRO A 184 -12.22 9.60 39.66
C PRO A 184 -11.86 8.36 38.80
N TRP A 185 -10.57 8.16 38.52
CA TRP A 185 -9.97 7.00 37.83
C TRP A 185 -10.18 5.64 38.54
N TRP A 186 -11.00 5.61 39.59
CA TRP A 186 -11.24 4.47 40.47
C TRP A 186 -12.73 4.18 40.66
N SER A 187 -13.63 4.88 39.95
CA SER A 187 -15.06 4.55 39.98
C SER A 187 -15.28 3.16 39.36
N THR A 188 -15.59 2.19 40.22
CA THR A 188 -16.06 0.85 39.82
C THR A 188 -17.55 0.86 39.43
N ASP A 189 -18.25 1.96 39.71
CA ASP A 189 -19.65 2.15 39.31
C ASP A 189 -19.75 2.53 37.82
N LEU A 190 -19.93 1.51 37.00
CA LEU A 190 -20.23 1.62 35.58
C LEU A 190 -21.69 2.04 35.29
N THR A 191 -22.58 2.10 36.30
CA THR A 191 -23.95 2.63 36.15
C THR A 191 -24.01 4.16 36.18
N SER A 192 -23.07 4.79 36.92
CA SER A 192 -23.19 6.21 37.25
C SER A 192 -23.22 7.11 36.01
N PRO A 193 -24.15 8.08 35.92
CA PRO A 193 -24.11 9.13 34.90
C PRO A 193 -22.77 9.88 34.87
N VAL A 194 -22.08 9.98 36.02
CA VAL A 194 -20.76 10.61 36.15
C VAL A 194 -19.66 9.84 35.41
N SER A 195 -19.83 8.52 35.26
CA SER A 195 -18.95 7.60 34.51
C SER A 195 -19.24 7.61 33.00
N TYR A 196 -20.47 7.93 32.58
CA TYR A 196 -20.87 8.02 31.17
C TYR A 196 -20.66 9.42 30.57
N GLN A 197 -20.74 10.48 31.37
CA GLN A 197 -20.45 11.84 30.95
C GLN A 197 -18.93 12.04 30.78
N GLY A 198 -18.50 12.67 29.68
CA GLY A 198 -17.09 13.07 29.49
C GLY A 198 -16.18 12.06 28.77
N ILE A 199 -16.75 11.16 27.97
CA ILE A 199 -16.00 10.37 26.96
C ILE A 199 -15.31 11.31 25.94
N PHE A 200 -16.04 12.33 25.49
CA PHE A 200 -15.55 13.44 24.69
C PHE A 200 -15.22 14.62 25.60
N CYS A 201 -14.40 15.56 25.13
CA CYS A 201 -14.23 16.83 25.82
C CYS A 201 -15.57 17.60 25.85
N THR A 202 -15.72 18.54 26.79
CA THR A 202 -17.00 19.22 27.02
C THR A 202 -17.01 20.64 26.47
N GLY A 203 -17.97 20.95 25.58
CA GLY A 203 -18.25 22.31 25.10
C GLY A 203 -17.63 22.62 23.75
N TRP A 204 -17.48 23.90 23.39
CA TRP A 204 -17.03 24.33 22.06
C TRP A 204 -15.64 23.80 21.64
N SER A 205 -14.79 23.44 22.61
CA SER A 205 -13.51 22.77 22.39
C SER A 205 -13.64 21.37 21.78
N GLU A 206 -14.70 20.61 22.12
CA GLU A 206 -15.04 19.30 21.54
C GLU A 206 -15.13 19.41 20.01
N PHE A 207 -16.10 20.19 19.54
CA PHE A 207 -16.39 20.35 18.11
C PHE A 207 -15.18 20.91 17.35
N LEU A 208 -14.43 21.86 17.92
CA LEU A 208 -13.26 22.44 17.26
C LEU A 208 -12.10 21.44 17.17
N LEU A 209 -11.70 20.81 18.28
CA LEU A 209 -10.58 19.88 18.34
C LEU A 209 -10.83 18.65 17.46
N GLN A 210 -12.02 18.04 17.59
CA GLN A 210 -12.44 16.89 16.80
C GLN A 210 -12.48 17.20 15.28
N THR A 211 -12.89 18.41 14.90
CA THR A 211 -12.87 18.87 13.49
C THR A 211 -11.44 19.03 12.98
N VAL A 212 -10.56 19.69 13.74
CA VAL A 212 -9.16 19.90 13.36
C VAL A 212 -8.45 18.56 13.20
N LEU A 213 -8.58 17.66 14.18
CA LEU A 213 -7.96 16.33 14.14
C LEU A 213 -8.45 15.51 12.95
N LEU A 214 -9.76 15.44 12.71
CA LEU A 214 -10.33 14.71 11.56
C LEU A 214 -9.90 15.30 10.20
N MET A 215 -9.57 16.59 10.13
CA MET A 215 -8.99 17.21 8.93
C MET A 215 -7.51 16.89 8.69
N LEU A 216 -6.75 16.45 9.70
CA LEU A 216 -5.28 16.30 9.60
C LEU A 216 -4.81 15.39 8.47
N PRO A 217 -5.37 14.18 8.23
CA PRO A 217 -4.89 13.31 7.14
C PRO A 217 -5.06 13.94 5.76
N SER A 218 -6.23 14.56 5.51
CA SER A 218 -6.48 15.32 4.28
C SER A 218 -5.60 16.58 4.19
N TRP A 219 -5.24 17.21 5.32
CA TRP A 219 -4.29 18.33 5.35
C TRP A 219 -2.86 17.93 4.97
N PHE A 220 -2.32 16.84 5.53
CA PHE A 220 -0.98 16.38 5.18
C PHE A 220 -0.89 16.08 3.68
N ARG A 221 -1.92 15.46 3.09
CA ARG A 221 -1.99 15.20 1.64
C ARG A 221 -2.12 16.45 0.80
N PHE A 222 -2.93 17.43 1.22
CA PHE A 222 -3.00 18.74 0.59
C PHE A 222 -1.62 19.43 0.57
N ALA A 223 -0.96 19.52 1.73
CA ALA A 223 0.36 20.13 1.88
C ALA A 223 1.44 19.42 1.03
N GLN A 224 1.43 18.08 1.00
CA GLN A 224 2.30 17.30 0.12
C GLN A 224 2.10 17.60 -1.37
N CYS A 225 0.84 17.74 -1.81
CA CYS A 225 0.53 18.05 -3.21
C CYS A 225 0.96 19.47 -3.60
N VAL A 226 0.74 20.45 -2.72
CA VAL A 226 1.23 21.83 -2.89
C VAL A 226 2.76 21.88 -2.92
N ARG A 227 3.46 21.11 -2.08
CA ARG A 227 4.93 20.97 -2.11
C ARG A 227 5.42 20.41 -3.45
N ARG A 228 4.82 19.33 -3.95
CA ARG A 228 5.19 18.77 -5.27
C ARG A 228 4.92 19.75 -6.43
N TYR A 229 3.86 20.56 -6.35
CA TYR A 229 3.67 21.66 -7.30
C TYR A 229 4.78 22.73 -7.18
N ARG A 230 5.12 23.18 -5.96
CA ARG A 230 6.19 24.17 -5.74
C ARG A 230 7.51 23.72 -6.37
N ASP A 231 7.81 22.42 -6.28
CA ASP A 231 9.12 21.87 -6.63
C ASP A 231 9.24 21.53 -8.13
N THR A 232 8.15 21.08 -8.76
CA THR A 232 8.15 20.67 -10.19
C THR A 232 7.55 21.71 -11.14
N LYS A 233 6.81 22.69 -10.61
CA LYS A 233 5.94 23.64 -11.35
C LYS A 233 4.82 23.01 -12.19
N HIS A 234 4.65 21.68 -12.19
CA HIS A 234 3.59 21.02 -12.94
C HIS A 234 2.24 21.08 -12.22
N ALA A 235 1.36 21.98 -12.67
CA ALA A 235 0.03 22.17 -12.08
C ALA A 235 -0.83 20.91 -12.13
N PHE A 236 -0.77 20.14 -13.23
CA PHE A 236 -1.28 18.77 -13.29
C PHE A 236 -0.11 17.78 -13.17
N PRO A 237 -0.19 16.72 -12.35
CA PRO A 237 -1.33 16.31 -11.52
C PRO A 237 -1.37 16.97 -10.12
N HIS A 238 -0.43 17.85 -9.77
CA HIS A 238 -0.20 18.20 -8.36
C HIS A 238 -1.26 19.12 -7.73
N LEU A 239 -1.67 20.21 -8.39
CA LEU A 239 -2.72 21.08 -7.88
C LEU A 239 -4.11 20.45 -7.98
N THR A 240 -4.36 19.62 -9.00
CA THR A 240 -5.60 18.84 -9.07
C THR A 240 -5.70 17.85 -7.91
N ASN A 241 -4.61 17.11 -7.61
CA ASN A 241 -4.59 16.24 -6.44
C ASN A 241 -4.72 17.02 -5.12
N ALA A 242 -4.13 18.22 -5.00
CA ALA A 242 -4.37 19.09 -3.85
C ALA A 242 -5.87 19.43 -3.71
N GLY A 243 -6.52 19.81 -4.81
CA GLY A 243 -7.98 20.03 -4.86
C GLY A 243 -8.80 18.82 -4.42
N LYS A 244 -8.37 17.59 -4.75
CA LYS A 244 -9.01 16.35 -4.29
C LYS A 244 -9.05 16.26 -2.76
N TYR A 245 -7.92 16.48 -2.09
CA TYR A 245 -7.89 16.45 -0.62
C TYR A 245 -8.56 17.69 0.02
N ALA A 246 -8.55 18.84 -0.66
CA ALA A 246 -9.27 20.03 -0.21
C ALA A 246 -10.80 19.79 -0.11
N THR A 247 -11.39 18.92 -0.94
CA THR A 247 -12.80 18.52 -0.76
C THR A 247 -13.08 17.90 0.62
N GLY A 248 -12.10 17.22 1.22
CA GLY A 248 -12.19 16.63 2.54
C GLY A 248 -12.43 17.68 3.64
N PHE A 249 -11.84 18.87 3.52
CA PHE A 249 -12.06 19.96 4.47
C PHE A 249 -13.54 20.38 4.47
N PHE A 250 -14.14 20.56 3.30
CA PHE A 250 -15.56 20.93 3.20
C PHE A 250 -16.47 19.83 3.77
N VAL A 251 -16.18 18.56 3.51
CA VAL A 251 -16.93 17.43 4.10
C VAL A 251 -16.84 17.42 5.62
N VAL A 252 -15.64 17.58 6.20
CA VAL A 252 -15.45 17.53 7.65
C VAL A 252 -16.09 18.75 8.33
N ILE A 253 -15.85 19.97 7.83
CA ILE A 253 -16.42 21.21 8.39
C ILE A 253 -17.95 21.17 8.36
N THR A 254 -18.57 20.82 7.22
CA THR A 254 -20.04 20.74 7.12
C THR A 254 -20.61 19.62 8.00
N ASN A 255 -19.96 18.46 8.11
CA ASN A 255 -20.37 17.40 9.02
C ASN A 255 -20.29 17.84 10.49
N SER A 256 -19.28 18.63 10.88
CA SER A 256 -19.13 19.14 12.24
C SER A 256 -20.15 20.23 12.56
N LEU A 257 -20.45 21.15 11.64
CA LEU A 257 -21.53 22.11 11.79
C LEU A 257 -22.89 21.40 11.91
N ARG A 258 -23.12 20.32 11.14
CA ARG A 258 -24.30 19.44 11.26
C ARG A 258 -24.38 18.77 12.64
N ARG A 259 -23.27 18.25 13.18
CA ARG A 259 -23.24 17.68 14.56
C ARG A 259 -23.55 18.76 15.60
N ALA A 260 -22.82 19.88 15.60
CA ALA A 260 -22.98 20.97 16.57
C ALA A 260 -24.40 21.57 16.59
N THR A 261 -25.09 21.63 15.44
CA THR A 261 -26.46 22.13 15.33
C THR A 261 -27.55 21.06 15.48
N THR A 262 -27.20 19.79 15.74
CA THR A 262 -28.21 18.72 15.81
C THR A 262 -29.23 18.93 16.92
N ALA A 263 -28.84 19.50 18.07
CA ALA A 263 -29.78 19.87 19.14
C ALA A 263 -30.76 20.99 18.71
N THR A 264 -30.27 22.00 17.98
CA THR A 264 -31.08 23.14 17.48
C THR A 264 -32.16 22.73 16.49
N TYR A 265 -31.98 21.59 15.82
CA TYR A 265 -32.92 21.06 14.83
C TYR A 265 -33.52 19.69 15.25
N ALA A 266 -33.56 19.39 16.56
CA ALA A 266 -34.00 18.09 17.06
C ALA A 266 -35.45 17.74 16.62
N ASP A 267 -36.40 18.66 16.81
CA ASP A 267 -37.82 18.48 16.48
C ASP A 267 -38.06 18.31 14.97
N LYS A 268 -37.16 18.83 14.14
CA LYS A 268 -37.26 18.79 12.68
C LYS A 268 -35.89 18.67 12.02
N LYS A 269 -35.29 17.48 12.14
CA LYS A 269 -33.98 17.11 11.55
C LYS A 269 -33.83 17.53 10.08
N THR A 270 -34.91 17.48 9.30
CA THR A 270 -34.96 17.86 7.87
C THR A 270 -34.83 19.37 7.61
N SER A 271 -34.93 20.23 8.62
CA SER A 271 -34.72 21.68 8.51
C SER A 271 -33.29 22.12 8.84
N ASN A 272 -32.37 21.21 9.17
CA ASN A 272 -30.96 21.55 9.37
C ASN A 272 -30.26 21.83 8.01
N PRO A 273 -29.79 23.06 7.72
CA PRO A 273 -29.17 23.38 6.43
C PRO A 273 -27.80 22.68 6.25
N PHE A 274 -27.08 22.43 7.34
CA PHE A 274 -25.76 21.80 7.30
C PHE A 274 -25.82 20.31 6.92
N LEU A 275 -26.99 19.66 7.06
CA LEU A 275 -27.23 18.33 6.49
C LEU A 275 -27.05 18.34 4.96
N TYR A 276 -27.72 19.26 4.28
CA TYR A 276 -27.68 19.34 2.80
C TYR A 276 -26.32 19.82 2.29
N LEU A 277 -25.68 20.78 2.98
CA LEU A 277 -24.31 21.20 2.67
C LEU A 277 -23.32 20.05 2.82
N TRP A 278 -23.47 19.21 3.85
CA TRP A 278 -22.65 18.01 4.04
C TRP A 278 -22.90 16.96 2.96
N ILE A 279 -24.15 16.66 2.61
CA ILE A 279 -24.50 15.73 1.53
C ILE A 279 -23.89 16.20 0.20
N LEU A 280 -24.00 17.49 -0.13
CA LEU A 280 -23.42 18.07 -1.35
C LEU A 280 -21.89 17.96 -1.36
N ALA A 281 -21.23 18.35 -0.26
CA ALA A 281 -19.77 18.22 -0.13
C ALA A 281 -19.32 16.75 -0.23
N ALA A 282 -20.06 15.83 0.38
CA ALA A 282 -19.76 14.40 0.38
C ALA A 282 -19.94 13.78 -1.01
N ILE A 283 -20.97 14.16 -1.77
CA ILE A 283 -21.14 13.75 -3.18
C ILE A 283 -19.97 14.24 -4.04
N ILE A 284 -19.61 15.52 -3.94
CA ILE A 284 -18.50 16.11 -4.71
C ILE A 284 -17.17 15.43 -4.36
N GLY A 285 -16.83 15.36 -3.07
CA GLY A 285 -15.58 14.75 -2.60
C GLY A 285 -15.48 13.26 -2.90
N SER A 286 -16.58 12.51 -2.77
CA SER A 286 -16.62 11.08 -3.11
C SER A 286 -16.44 10.86 -4.61
N SER A 287 -17.14 11.63 -5.43
CA SER A 287 -17.06 11.51 -6.90
C SER A 287 -15.67 11.89 -7.42
N TYR A 288 -15.02 12.90 -6.82
CA TYR A 288 -13.65 13.27 -7.17
C TYR A 288 -12.63 12.22 -6.70
N LYS A 289 -12.72 11.76 -5.44
CA LYS A 289 -11.86 10.66 -4.92
C LYS A 289 -12.02 9.38 -5.76
N LEU A 290 -13.24 8.98 -6.11
CA LEU A 290 -13.50 7.82 -6.99
C LEU A 290 -12.91 8.01 -8.39
N THR A 291 -13.15 9.17 -9.03
CA THR A 291 -12.62 9.46 -10.37
C THR A 291 -11.09 9.45 -10.38
N TRP A 292 -10.47 9.95 -9.31
CA TRP A 292 -9.03 9.94 -9.14
C TRP A 292 -8.47 8.52 -8.96
N ASP A 293 -9.02 7.76 -8.01
CA ASP A 293 -8.55 6.40 -7.72
C ASP A 293 -8.62 5.53 -8.99
N LEU A 294 -9.71 5.61 -9.75
CA LEU A 294 -9.88 4.89 -11.02
C LEU A 294 -8.94 5.38 -12.13
N LYS A 295 -8.91 6.67 -12.47
CA LYS A 295 -8.22 7.18 -13.68
C LYS A 295 -6.77 7.56 -13.46
N MET A 296 -6.41 8.05 -12.27
CA MET A 296 -5.07 8.58 -11.99
C MET A 296 -4.22 7.57 -11.25
N ASP A 297 -4.75 7.01 -10.16
CA ASP A 297 -3.98 6.08 -9.32
C ASP A 297 -3.91 4.68 -9.92
N TRP A 298 -4.99 4.18 -10.53
CA TRP A 298 -5.01 2.89 -11.21
C TRP A 298 -4.83 2.99 -12.75
N GLY A 299 -4.93 4.17 -13.33
CA GLY A 299 -4.73 4.38 -14.77
C GLY A 299 -5.82 3.79 -15.67
N PHE A 300 -7.00 3.46 -15.12
CA PHE A 300 -8.10 2.84 -15.88
C PHE A 300 -8.80 3.87 -16.79
N PHE A 301 -9.65 3.38 -17.68
CA PHE A 301 -10.34 4.13 -18.73
C PHE A 301 -9.38 4.77 -19.76
N ASP A 302 -8.21 4.16 -20.00
CA ASP A 302 -7.32 4.57 -21.07
C ASP A 302 -7.94 4.28 -22.44
N LYS A 303 -7.85 5.26 -23.36
CA LYS A 303 -8.27 5.12 -24.76
C LYS A 303 -7.44 4.06 -25.51
N LYS A 304 -6.22 3.77 -25.05
CA LYS A 304 -5.33 2.74 -25.64
C LYS A 304 -5.63 1.31 -25.18
N ALA A 305 -6.53 1.10 -24.23
CA ALA A 305 -6.68 -0.20 -23.56
C ALA A 305 -7.10 -1.38 -24.45
N GLY A 306 -7.53 -1.14 -25.70
CA GLY A 306 -7.72 -2.18 -26.72
C GLY A 306 -8.64 -3.32 -26.27
N LYS A 307 -8.08 -4.53 -26.07
CA LYS A 307 -8.80 -5.73 -25.61
C LYS A 307 -9.18 -5.70 -24.10
N ASN A 308 -8.83 -4.63 -23.38
CA ASN A 308 -9.06 -4.46 -21.94
C ASN A 308 -10.05 -3.31 -21.69
N LYS A 309 -11.30 -3.47 -22.15
CA LYS A 309 -12.35 -2.44 -22.10
C LYS A 309 -12.45 -1.79 -20.70
N TYR A 310 -12.40 -0.46 -20.65
CA TYR A 310 -12.40 0.36 -19.43
C TYR A 310 -11.20 0.22 -18.48
N LEU A 311 -10.21 -0.64 -18.75
CA LEU A 311 -8.99 -0.76 -17.95
C LEU A 311 -7.86 0.05 -18.63
N ARG A 312 -6.64 -0.52 -18.64
CA ARG A 312 -5.46 -0.02 -19.35
C ARG A 312 -4.84 -1.14 -20.20
N GLU A 313 -3.91 -0.77 -21.07
CA GLU A 313 -3.30 -1.68 -22.05
C GLU A 313 -2.53 -2.85 -21.39
N GLN A 314 -1.68 -2.55 -20.41
CA GLN A 314 -0.84 -3.54 -19.72
C GLN A 314 -1.38 -3.85 -18.31
N LEU A 315 -1.52 -5.14 -18.02
CA LEU A 315 -2.06 -5.72 -16.78
C LEU A 315 -1.11 -6.83 -16.30
N VAL A 316 -0.78 -6.86 -15.01
CA VAL A 316 0.15 -7.80 -14.39
C VAL A 316 -0.58 -8.95 -13.69
N TYR A 317 -1.68 -8.65 -12.99
CA TYR A 317 -2.50 -9.67 -12.33
C TYR A 317 -3.28 -10.49 -13.37
N SER A 318 -3.20 -11.82 -13.26
CA SER A 318 -3.62 -12.75 -14.33
C SER A 318 -5.11 -12.72 -14.70
N SER A 319 -6.00 -12.36 -13.77
CA SER A 319 -7.45 -12.35 -13.99
C SER A 319 -8.02 -10.94 -14.07
N LYS A 320 -8.68 -10.64 -15.20
CA LYS A 320 -9.45 -9.40 -15.41
C LYS A 320 -10.56 -9.20 -14.36
N THR A 321 -11.06 -10.28 -13.76
CA THR A 321 -12.11 -10.24 -12.73
C THR A 321 -11.68 -9.42 -11.51
N TYR A 322 -10.41 -9.47 -11.11
CA TYR A 322 -9.91 -8.69 -9.95
C TYR A 322 -10.05 -7.17 -10.19
N TYR A 323 -9.76 -6.71 -11.40
CA TYR A 323 -9.85 -5.30 -11.77
C TYR A 323 -11.31 -4.81 -11.78
N TYR A 324 -12.23 -5.58 -12.36
CA TYR A 324 -13.65 -5.21 -12.36
C TYR A 324 -14.30 -5.32 -10.97
N ALA A 325 -13.91 -6.31 -10.17
CA ALA A 325 -14.34 -6.42 -8.77
C ALA A 325 -13.89 -5.19 -7.95
N ALA A 326 -12.64 -4.76 -8.11
CA ALA A 326 -12.11 -3.56 -7.47
C ALA A 326 -12.79 -2.26 -7.93
N ILE A 327 -13.26 -2.17 -9.19
CA ILE A 327 -14.09 -1.04 -9.64
C ILE A 327 -15.41 -1.02 -8.86
N VAL A 328 -16.11 -2.15 -8.74
CA VAL A 328 -17.40 -2.24 -8.05
C VAL A 328 -17.25 -1.99 -6.54
N GLU A 329 -16.27 -2.63 -5.91
CA GLU A 329 -15.94 -2.48 -4.50
C GLU A 329 -15.60 -1.03 -4.14
N ASN A 330 -14.71 -0.39 -4.90
CA ASN A 330 -14.32 1.00 -4.69
C ASN A 330 -15.49 1.97 -4.89
N ILE A 331 -16.44 1.69 -5.79
CA ILE A 331 -17.69 2.48 -5.91
C ILE A 331 -18.54 2.31 -4.64
N LEU A 332 -18.86 1.08 -4.26
CA LEU A 332 -19.74 0.77 -3.12
C LEU A 332 -19.21 1.38 -1.83
N PHE A 333 -17.93 1.15 -1.52
CA PHE A 333 -17.33 1.62 -0.27
C PHE A 333 -17.02 3.12 -0.29
N ARG A 334 -16.84 3.77 -1.45
CA ARG A 334 -16.77 5.25 -1.50
C ARG A 334 -18.08 5.91 -1.09
N PHE A 335 -19.22 5.32 -1.45
CA PHE A 335 -20.54 5.86 -1.13
C PHE A 335 -21.17 5.26 0.13
N ALA A 336 -20.44 4.44 0.89
CA ALA A 336 -20.89 3.88 2.18
C ALA A 336 -21.28 4.98 3.20
N TRP A 337 -20.74 6.20 3.09
CA TRP A 337 -21.15 7.33 3.93
C TRP A 337 -22.65 7.65 3.84
N THR A 338 -23.33 7.30 2.73
CA THR A 338 -24.78 7.50 2.56
C THR A 338 -25.61 6.76 3.61
N ILE A 339 -25.09 5.66 4.18
CA ILE A 339 -25.72 4.92 5.29
C ILE A 339 -25.90 5.82 6.53
N ASN A 340 -25.00 6.80 6.74
CA ASN A 340 -25.13 7.78 7.82
C ASN A 340 -26.33 8.73 7.66
N ILE A 341 -26.91 8.86 6.45
CA ILE A 341 -28.15 9.63 6.24
C ILE A 341 -29.33 8.88 6.91
N PHE A 342 -29.42 7.57 6.71
CA PHE A 342 -30.45 6.73 7.33
C PHE A 342 -30.29 6.71 8.86
N ILE A 343 -29.05 6.53 9.35
CA ILE A 343 -28.71 6.57 10.79
C ILE A 343 -29.02 7.94 11.41
N TYR A 344 -28.89 9.04 10.67
CA TYR A 344 -29.25 10.37 11.18
C TYR A 344 -30.75 10.52 11.43
N PHE A 345 -31.60 9.88 10.62
CA PHE A 345 -33.05 9.97 10.77
C PHE A 345 -33.62 8.99 11.79
N ASP A 346 -33.15 7.75 11.85
CA ASP A 346 -33.51 6.81 12.93
C ASP A 346 -32.93 7.26 14.28
N ASN A 347 -33.66 7.01 15.36
CA ASN A 347 -33.23 7.31 16.73
C ASN A 347 -32.57 6.11 17.42
N HIS A 348 -32.88 4.87 17.01
CA HIS A 348 -32.31 3.66 17.63
C HIS A 348 -30.84 3.44 17.19
N SER A 349 -30.56 3.64 15.89
CA SER A 349 -29.22 3.56 15.31
C SER A 349 -28.22 4.56 15.92
N ALA A 350 -28.70 5.60 16.62
CA ALA A 350 -27.84 6.57 17.30
C ALA A 350 -27.08 5.97 18.49
N GLU A 351 -27.61 4.94 19.17
CA GLU A 351 -26.91 4.24 20.25
C GLU A 351 -25.67 3.51 19.72
N TYR A 352 -25.82 2.81 18.59
CA TYR A 352 -24.79 1.98 17.97
C TYR A 352 -23.87 2.75 17.00
N ALA A 353 -24.00 4.08 16.90
CA ALA A 353 -23.26 4.90 15.94
C ALA A 353 -21.72 4.71 16.02
N ASP A 354 -21.17 4.49 17.22
CA ASP A 354 -19.73 4.25 17.41
C ASP A 354 -19.27 2.87 16.95
N LEU A 355 -20.15 1.86 16.99
CA LEU A 355 -19.89 0.52 16.46
C LEU A 355 -19.96 0.55 14.93
N ILE A 356 -20.95 1.24 14.37
CA ILE A 356 -21.09 1.42 12.93
C ILE A 356 -19.89 2.22 12.37
N GLY A 357 -19.42 3.24 13.11
CA GLY A 357 -18.20 3.99 12.79
C GLY A 357 -16.94 3.09 12.75
N PHE A 358 -16.80 2.16 13.70
CA PHE A 358 -15.72 1.16 13.67
C PHE A 358 -15.83 0.24 12.43
N CYS A 359 -17.04 -0.23 12.09
CA CYS A 359 -17.26 -1.03 10.88
C CYS A 359 -16.88 -0.25 9.60
N PHE A 360 -17.22 1.04 9.49
CA PHE A 360 -16.76 1.86 8.37
C PHE A 360 -15.24 2.06 8.33
N GLY A 361 -14.57 2.13 9.49
CA GLY A 361 -13.12 2.13 9.58
C GLY A 361 -12.50 0.85 8.99
N ILE A 362 -13.05 -0.33 9.31
CA ILE A 362 -12.61 -1.61 8.74
C ILE A 362 -12.82 -1.63 7.22
N VAL A 363 -13.98 -1.15 6.75
CA VAL A 363 -14.34 -1.10 5.32
C VAL A 363 -13.39 -0.17 4.53
N GLU A 364 -13.09 1.02 5.03
CA GLU A 364 -12.17 1.96 4.36
C GLU A 364 -10.71 1.44 4.35
N ILE A 365 -10.27 0.72 5.39
CA ILE A 365 -8.97 0.05 5.41
C ILE A 365 -8.92 -1.13 4.41
N PHE A 366 -10.00 -1.90 4.27
CA PHE A 366 -10.09 -2.94 3.26
C PHE A 366 -10.10 -2.36 1.83
N ARG A 367 -10.82 -1.24 1.62
CA ARG A 367 -10.80 -0.49 0.35
C ARG A 367 -9.40 0.06 0.03
N ARG A 368 -8.65 0.53 1.04
CA ARG A 368 -7.24 0.93 0.89
C ARG A 368 -6.33 -0.25 0.56
N PHE A 369 -6.56 -1.40 1.20
CA PHE A 369 -5.85 -2.66 0.93
C PHE A 369 -6.01 -3.10 -0.53
N ILE A 370 -7.20 -3.00 -1.12
CA ILE A 370 -7.43 -3.28 -2.55
C ILE A 370 -6.78 -2.20 -3.43
N TRP A 371 -6.94 -0.91 -3.12
CA TRP A 371 -6.32 0.19 -3.87
C TRP A 371 -4.79 0.09 -3.94
N ASN A 372 -4.14 -0.41 -2.89
CA ASN A 372 -2.69 -0.58 -2.82
C ASN A 372 -2.16 -1.52 -3.93
N PHE A 373 -2.89 -2.60 -4.28
CA PHE A 373 -2.49 -3.51 -5.36
C PHE A 373 -2.42 -2.81 -6.73
N PHE A 374 -3.51 -2.16 -7.15
CA PHE A 374 -3.58 -1.52 -8.46
C PHE A 374 -2.79 -0.21 -8.54
N ARG A 375 -2.59 0.49 -7.40
CA ARG A 375 -1.73 1.69 -7.33
C ARG A 375 -0.26 1.35 -7.60
N LEU A 376 0.29 0.32 -6.94
CA LEU A 376 1.70 -0.04 -7.13
C LEU A 376 1.95 -0.72 -8.48
N GLU A 377 1.00 -1.51 -8.97
CA GLU A 377 1.03 -2.08 -10.31
C GLU A 377 1.06 -0.98 -11.39
N ASN A 378 0.28 0.09 -11.23
CA ASN A 378 0.33 1.26 -12.13
C ASN A 378 1.67 2.01 -12.01
N GLU A 379 2.22 2.20 -10.81
CA GLU A 379 3.54 2.86 -10.63
C GLU A 379 4.67 2.02 -11.26
N HIS A 380 4.61 0.69 -11.12
CA HIS A 380 5.56 -0.24 -11.73
C HIS A 380 5.59 -0.10 -13.26
N LEU A 381 4.43 -0.19 -13.90
CA LEU A 381 4.31 -0.07 -15.36
C LEU A 381 4.78 1.30 -15.88
N ASN A 382 4.48 2.39 -15.16
CA ASN A 382 4.98 3.73 -15.51
C ASN A 382 6.50 3.87 -15.35
N ASN A 383 7.10 3.26 -14.31
CA ASN A 383 8.56 3.27 -14.10
C ASN A 383 9.30 2.42 -15.14
N CYS A 384 8.72 1.28 -15.55
CA CYS A 384 9.23 0.48 -16.67
C CYS A 384 9.12 1.23 -18.00
N GLY A 385 7.96 1.84 -18.30
CA GLY A 385 7.74 2.63 -19.52
C GLY A 385 8.58 3.89 -19.65
N GLN A 386 9.12 4.42 -18.54
CA GLN A 386 10.10 5.51 -18.53
C GLN A 386 11.56 5.03 -18.41
N PHE A 387 11.84 3.73 -18.62
CA PHE A 387 13.15 3.09 -18.49
C PHE A 387 13.85 3.24 -17.13
N ARG A 388 13.18 3.77 -16.10
CA ARG A 388 13.77 3.97 -14.75
C ARG A 388 14.17 2.65 -14.12
N ALA A 389 13.39 1.60 -14.36
CA ALA A 389 13.64 0.24 -13.87
C ALA A 389 14.82 -0.48 -14.57
N VAL A 390 15.43 0.10 -15.61
CA VAL A 390 16.56 -0.51 -16.35
C VAL A 390 17.91 -0.15 -15.71
N ARG A 391 17.95 0.89 -14.86
CA ARG A 391 19.23 1.47 -14.39
C ARG A 391 19.99 0.61 -13.38
N ASP A 392 19.31 -0.34 -12.75
CA ASP A 392 19.87 -1.21 -11.69
C ASP A 392 20.15 -2.64 -12.17
N ILE A 393 20.25 -2.85 -13.50
CA ILE A 393 20.96 -4.02 -14.03
C ILE A 393 22.45 -3.80 -13.77
N SER A 394 22.93 -4.25 -12.61
CA SER A 394 24.36 -4.38 -12.37
C SER A 394 24.91 -5.43 -13.34
N ILE A 395 25.46 -4.98 -14.47
CA ILE A 395 26.22 -5.83 -15.37
C ILE A 395 27.37 -6.40 -14.53
N SER A 396 27.32 -7.70 -14.20
CA SER A 396 28.44 -8.38 -13.59
C SER A 396 29.66 -8.13 -14.49
N PRO A 397 30.81 -7.66 -13.96
CA PRO A 397 31.96 -7.39 -14.80
C PRO A 397 32.31 -8.67 -15.56
N MET A 398 32.14 -8.64 -16.88
CA MET A 398 32.33 -9.82 -17.72
C MET A 398 33.77 -10.28 -17.53
N SER A 399 33.94 -11.55 -17.14
CA SER A 399 35.25 -12.12 -16.82
C SER A 399 36.24 -11.84 -17.94
N THR A 400 37.35 -11.19 -17.60
CA THR A 400 38.40 -10.77 -18.53
C THR A 400 38.80 -11.91 -19.46
N GLY A 401 38.54 -11.74 -20.75
CA GLY A 401 38.65 -12.82 -21.75
C GLY A 401 37.76 -12.67 -22.98
N ILE A 402 36.81 -11.72 -22.98
CA ILE A 402 36.06 -11.35 -24.19
C ILE A 402 36.88 -10.34 -25.00
N ASP A 403 37.33 -10.77 -26.18
CA ASP A 403 37.96 -9.88 -27.15
C ASP A 403 36.95 -8.87 -27.72
N TYR A 404 37.18 -7.60 -27.45
CA TYR A 404 36.40 -6.48 -27.99
C TYR A 404 36.48 -6.41 -29.52
N HIS A 405 37.60 -6.84 -30.12
CA HIS A 405 37.82 -6.81 -31.56
C HIS A 405 36.90 -7.80 -32.30
N PHE A 406 36.61 -8.96 -31.71
CA PHE A 406 35.61 -9.93 -32.20
C PHE A 406 34.17 -9.37 -32.17
N ILE A 407 33.81 -8.59 -31.15
CA ILE A 407 32.48 -7.96 -31.04
C ILE A 407 32.32 -6.84 -32.07
N ASP A 408 33.30 -5.93 -32.18
CA ASP A 408 33.29 -4.87 -33.19
C ASP A 408 33.31 -5.44 -34.62
N TYR A 409 34.08 -6.50 -34.86
CA TYR A 409 34.04 -7.26 -36.13
C TYR A 409 32.64 -7.78 -36.44
N LYS A 410 31.95 -8.44 -35.48
CA LYS A 410 30.58 -8.93 -35.69
C LYS A 410 29.56 -7.80 -35.91
N LEU A 411 29.70 -6.67 -35.22
CA LEU A 411 28.83 -5.50 -35.40
C LEU A 411 29.01 -4.87 -36.79
N ARG A 412 30.26 -4.71 -37.24
CA ARG A 412 30.58 -4.15 -38.58
C ARG A 412 30.19 -5.09 -39.73
N LYS A 413 30.11 -6.40 -39.51
CA LYS A 413 29.79 -7.40 -40.55
C LYS A 413 28.29 -7.65 -40.76
N GLN A 414 27.40 -6.94 -40.06
CA GLN A 414 25.94 -7.00 -40.33
C GLN A 414 25.53 -5.96 -41.41
N PRO A 415 25.09 -6.38 -42.60
CA PRO A 415 24.65 -5.45 -43.65
C PRO A 415 23.23 -4.92 -43.33
N GLY A 416 23.15 -3.78 -42.62
CA GLY A 416 21.86 -3.14 -42.37
C GLY A 416 21.89 -1.74 -41.73
N ILE A 417 22.83 -1.46 -40.82
CA ILE A 417 22.79 -0.24 -40.01
C ILE A 417 23.55 0.92 -40.69
N ARG A 418 22.92 1.55 -41.70
CA ARG A 418 23.38 2.85 -42.20
C ARG A 418 22.96 3.97 -41.25
N GLY A 419 23.95 4.59 -40.60
CA GLY A 419 23.89 6.00 -40.24
C GLY A 419 23.84 6.36 -38.75
N ARG A 420 25.01 6.65 -38.19
CA ARG A 420 25.22 7.89 -37.41
C ARG A 420 26.72 8.17 -37.22
N ASN A 421 27.23 9.18 -37.93
CA ASN A 421 28.47 9.83 -37.51
C ASN A 421 28.19 10.52 -36.17
N ARG A 422 28.83 10.07 -35.10
CA ARG A 422 28.94 10.83 -33.84
C ARG A 422 30.41 11.12 -33.59
N ILE A 423 30.75 12.41 -33.72
CA ILE A 423 32.01 12.95 -33.22
C ILE A 423 31.97 12.78 -31.70
N MET A 424 32.96 12.10 -31.13
CA MET A 424 33.15 12.02 -29.68
C MET A 424 33.66 13.37 -29.16
N PRO A 425 33.08 13.94 -28.09
CA PRO A 425 33.73 15.03 -27.38
C PRO A 425 35.08 14.57 -26.84
N ARG A 426 36.10 15.42 -26.94
CA ARG A 426 37.41 15.19 -26.34
C ARG A 426 37.33 15.64 -24.88
N GLU A 427 37.23 14.70 -23.94
CA GLU A 427 37.29 15.03 -22.51
C GLU A 427 38.69 15.52 -22.16
N THR A 428 38.76 16.64 -21.44
CA THR A 428 40.02 17.24 -21.00
C THR A 428 40.50 16.52 -19.77
N ILE A 429 41.55 15.69 -19.90
CA ILE A 429 42.25 15.15 -18.74
C ILE A 429 42.96 16.31 -18.04
N VAL A 430 42.73 16.45 -16.74
CA VAL A 430 43.55 17.27 -15.85
C VAL A 430 44.66 16.36 -15.34
N GLU A 431 45.90 16.66 -15.71
CA GLU A 431 47.07 15.98 -15.18
C GLU A 431 47.41 16.58 -13.81
N GLU A 432 47.42 15.74 -12.76
CA GLU A 432 48.07 16.08 -11.48
C GLU A 432 49.53 15.66 -11.57
N ASP A 433 50.45 16.55 -11.17
CA ASP A 433 51.89 16.28 -11.17
C ASP A 433 52.26 15.05 -10.34
N ASN A 434 53.08 14.15 -10.91
CA ASN A 434 53.99 13.32 -10.13
C ASN A 434 55.27 13.02 -10.93
N THR A 435 56.42 13.29 -10.33
CA THR A 435 57.75 13.22 -10.95
C THR A 435 58.42 11.86 -10.74
N SER A 436 58.93 11.23 -11.81
CA SER A 436 60.33 10.75 -11.94
C SER A 436 60.57 9.78 -13.12
N MET A 437 61.81 9.84 -13.65
CA MET A 437 62.69 8.81 -14.26
C MET A 437 62.13 7.38 -14.47
N THR A 438 62.41 6.61 -15.55
CA THR A 438 63.49 6.56 -16.58
C THR A 438 62.96 5.66 -17.74
N ASP A 439 63.14 5.93 -19.04
CA ASP A 439 64.34 5.88 -19.92
C ASP A 439 64.60 4.48 -20.58
N ILE A 440 64.99 4.46 -21.88
CA ILE A 440 65.49 3.31 -22.70
C ILE A 440 64.50 2.13 -22.97
N SER A 441 64.47 1.41 -24.11
CA SER A 441 64.77 1.66 -25.55
C SER A 441 64.27 0.47 -26.42
N THR A 442 64.33 0.58 -27.77
CA THR A 442 64.44 -0.53 -28.77
C THR A 442 63.32 -1.60 -28.83
N ARG A 443 63.10 -2.39 -29.89
CA ARG A 443 63.22 -2.38 -31.36
C ARG A 443 63.04 -3.85 -31.81
N ASP A 444 62.47 -4.06 -32.99
CA ASP A 444 62.74 -5.16 -33.95
C ASP A 444 62.80 -6.64 -33.48
N GLU A 445 61.75 -7.40 -33.80
CA GLU A 445 61.76 -8.76 -34.41
C GLU A 445 60.36 -8.93 -35.07
N MET A 446 60.19 -9.22 -36.37
CA MET A 446 60.48 -10.47 -37.13
C MET A 446 59.69 -11.70 -36.64
N ASP A 447 59.16 -12.58 -37.50
CA ASP A 447 58.72 -12.47 -38.90
C ASP A 447 57.80 -13.68 -39.22
N ASN A 448 57.16 -13.70 -40.41
CA ASN A 448 56.54 -14.85 -41.12
C ASN A 448 55.95 -16.06 -40.33
N ASP A 449 54.70 -16.42 -40.68
CA ASP A 449 54.47 -17.76 -41.23
C ASP A 449 53.30 -17.78 -42.26
N ILE A 450 53.20 -18.85 -43.07
CA ILE A 450 52.59 -18.80 -44.42
C ILE A 450 51.32 -19.68 -44.60
N LYS A 451 50.45 -19.22 -45.53
CA LYS A 451 49.35 -19.91 -46.26
C LYS A 451 49.53 -21.42 -46.52
N PRO A 452 48.46 -22.25 -46.69
CA PRO A 452 47.27 -22.03 -47.57
C PRO A 452 45.92 -22.42 -46.90
N PHE A 453 44.71 -22.33 -47.48
CA PHE A 453 44.16 -22.16 -48.85
C PHE A 453 43.24 -20.89 -48.95
N VAL A 454 42.75 -20.34 -50.07
CA VAL A 454 42.68 -20.66 -51.53
C VAL A 454 41.39 -21.42 -51.99
N GLU A 455 40.54 -20.74 -52.79
CA GLU A 455 39.25 -21.20 -53.40
C GLU A 455 38.15 -21.72 -52.41
N ASP A 456 36.84 -21.63 -52.66
CA ASP A 456 36.03 -21.45 -53.90
C ASP A 456 35.25 -20.11 -54.04
N LEU A 457 34.80 -19.82 -55.27
CA LEU A 457 34.04 -18.64 -55.74
C LEU A 457 33.25 -18.98 -57.04
N ILE A 458 32.29 -18.22 -57.60
CA ILE A 458 31.79 -16.85 -57.33
C ILE A 458 30.25 -16.86 -56.97
N PRO A 459 29.19 -16.43 -57.73
CA PRO A 459 27.78 -16.48 -57.25
C PRO A 459 26.74 -17.02 -58.28
N ILE A 460 25.42 -16.82 -58.05
CA ILE A 460 24.52 -16.01 -58.93
C ILE A 460 23.07 -15.88 -58.37
N HIS A 461 22.54 -14.64 -58.45
CA HIS A 461 21.17 -14.08 -58.45
C HIS A 461 19.88 -14.74 -57.87
N ASP A 462 19.10 -13.82 -57.27
CA ASP A 462 17.65 -13.56 -57.41
C ASP A 462 16.53 -14.29 -56.63
N THR A 463 16.02 -13.54 -55.64
CA THR A 463 14.65 -13.02 -55.61
C THR A 463 13.47 -14.02 -55.68
N ARG A 464 13.04 -14.49 -54.50
CA ARG A 464 11.60 -14.55 -54.17
C ARG A 464 11.34 -14.39 -52.67
N ILE A 465 10.42 -13.47 -52.35
CA ILE A 465 9.89 -13.22 -51.00
C ILE A 465 8.47 -13.78 -50.92
N LEU A 466 8.04 -14.19 -49.73
CA LEU A 466 6.69 -14.67 -49.37
C LEU A 466 6.23 -15.99 -50.05
N ASN A 467 6.29 -17.08 -49.28
CA ASN A 467 5.11 -17.75 -48.71
C ASN A 467 5.51 -18.84 -47.70
N ASN A 468 4.51 -19.56 -47.14
CA ASN A 468 4.65 -20.82 -46.40
C ASN A 468 5.23 -20.78 -44.96
N VAL A 469 4.82 -19.79 -44.16
CA VAL A 469 4.90 -19.89 -42.68
C VAL A 469 4.10 -21.11 -42.17
N ASP A 470 2.98 -21.44 -42.82
CA ASP A 470 2.13 -22.57 -42.44
C ASP A 470 2.77 -23.94 -42.69
N GLU A 471 3.70 -24.05 -43.66
CA GLU A 471 4.42 -25.29 -43.93
C GLU A 471 5.52 -25.55 -42.88
N ILE A 472 6.16 -24.48 -42.41
CA ILE A 472 7.08 -24.53 -41.26
C ILE A 472 6.31 -24.92 -39.98
N ASN A 473 5.15 -24.30 -39.73
CA ASN A 473 4.30 -24.66 -38.59
C ASN A 473 3.85 -26.13 -38.64
N LYS A 474 3.54 -26.64 -39.83
CA LYS A 474 3.17 -28.05 -40.03
C LYS A 474 4.34 -29.00 -39.74
N GLN A 475 5.54 -28.71 -40.27
CA GLN A 475 6.74 -29.50 -39.97
C GLN A 475 7.07 -29.54 -38.46
N VAL A 476 6.88 -28.42 -37.76
CA VAL A 476 7.08 -28.36 -36.29
C VAL A 476 6.05 -29.23 -35.54
N GLN A 477 4.78 -29.26 -35.98
CA GLN A 477 3.77 -30.15 -35.39
C GLN A 477 4.03 -31.63 -35.69
N ASP A 478 4.42 -31.97 -36.92
CA ASP A 478 4.73 -33.35 -37.31
C ASP A 478 5.90 -33.89 -36.46
N ILE A 479 6.95 -33.10 -36.23
CA ILE A 479 8.09 -33.44 -35.33
C ILE A 479 7.62 -33.67 -33.89
N GLN A 480 6.82 -32.76 -33.32
CA GLN A 480 6.28 -32.93 -31.94
C GLN A 480 5.38 -34.17 -31.81
N SER A 481 4.73 -34.60 -32.90
CA SER A 481 3.89 -35.80 -32.92
C SER A 481 4.69 -37.12 -32.98
N ALA A 482 5.97 -37.06 -33.37
CA ALA A 482 6.86 -38.22 -33.45
C ALA A 482 7.46 -38.56 -32.07
N ASP A 483 7.97 -37.56 -31.33
CA ASP A 483 8.54 -37.76 -29.99
C ASP A 483 7.51 -38.26 -28.96
N LEU A 484 6.22 -37.95 -29.13
CA LEU A 484 5.17 -38.52 -28.28
C LEU A 484 4.90 -40.01 -28.55
N ARG A 485 5.35 -40.58 -29.67
CA ARG A 485 5.16 -42.00 -30.01
C ARG A 485 6.34 -42.88 -29.60
N SER A 486 7.55 -42.33 -29.54
CA SER A 486 8.74 -43.06 -29.03
C SER A 486 8.63 -43.32 -27.52
N LEU A 487 8.11 -42.36 -26.75
CA LEU A 487 7.97 -42.43 -25.30
C LEU A 487 6.89 -43.40 -24.79
N VAL A 488 5.94 -43.82 -25.63
CA VAL A 488 4.81 -44.69 -25.21
C VAL A 488 5.14 -46.19 -25.31
N HIS A 489 6.26 -46.56 -25.95
CA HIS A 489 6.54 -47.95 -26.34
C HIS A 489 7.55 -48.71 -25.46
N GLN A 490 8.04 -48.14 -24.36
CA GLN A 490 9.19 -48.72 -23.61
C GLN A 490 8.93 -49.30 -22.21
N ASP A 491 7.79 -49.02 -21.55
CA ASP A 491 7.45 -49.63 -20.26
C ASP A 491 6.46 -50.78 -20.42
N GLY A 492 6.95 -52.02 -20.43
CA GLY A 492 6.13 -53.17 -20.86
C GLY A 492 6.61 -54.59 -20.58
N SER A 493 7.38 -54.89 -19.51
CA SER A 493 7.38 -56.22 -18.87
C SER A 493 8.27 -56.35 -17.63
N ASN A 494 7.67 -56.53 -16.44
CA ASN A 494 7.71 -57.79 -15.67
C ASN A 494 7.01 -57.65 -14.30
N SER A 495 6.69 -58.80 -13.68
CA SER A 495 5.78 -58.98 -12.54
C SER A 495 6.44 -59.76 -11.39
N PRO A 496 5.73 -60.21 -10.33
CA PRO A 496 4.64 -59.60 -9.54
C PRO A 496 4.95 -59.61 -8.01
N ASN A 497 4.09 -58.99 -7.17
CA ASN A 497 3.37 -59.66 -6.05
C ASN A 497 2.87 -58.74 -4.90
N LYS A 498 1.90 -59.29 -4.15
CA LYS A 498 1.42 -58.94 -2.79
C LYS A 498 0.69 -57.60 -2.56
N VAL A 499 -0.63 -57.72 -2.68
CA VAL A 499 -1.62 -57.02 -1.85
C VAL A 499 -1.44 -57.39 -0.37
N VAL A 500 -1.46 -56.40 0.53
CA VAL A 500 -1.98 -56.47 1.91
C VAL A 500 -2.57 -55.09 2.25
N GLU A 501 -3.68 -55.05 2.98
CA GLU A 501 -4.36 -53.81 3.44
C GLU A 501 -3.78 -53.28 4.76
N VAL A 502 -3.87 -51.95 4.97
CA VAL A 502 -4.35 -51.24 6.18
C VAL A 502 -4.22 -49.72 5.95
#